data_AF-A0A9D2U1D4-F1
#
_entry.id   AF-A0A9D2U1D4-F1
#
_cell.length_a   1.000
_cell.length_b   1.000
_cell.length_c   1.000
_cell.angle_alpha   90.00
_cell.angle_beta   90.00
_cell.angle_gamma   90.00
#
_symmetry.space_group_name_H-M   'P 1'
#
loop_
_entity.id
_entity.type
_entity.pdbx_description
1 polymer ?
#
loop_
_entity_poly.entity_id
_entity_poly.type
_entity_poly.pdbx_seq_one_letter_code
_entity_poly.pdbx_strand_id
1 'polypeptide(L)'
;SAMALLIGSQVGRPGVLTQCSAEEATELELGIRGLTTYAETLSVYGTEKVFIDGDDTPYSKAFLNSAYASRGLKVRFTSGSGSEVLMGSSEKKSMLYLECRCLFVTKGAGSQGIQNGSVSCIGVTGSVPAGIREVLAENLVAALLGLECASSNDQSFSNSDMRRTARTMLEFLPGTDFIFSGYAAEPNYDNMFAGSNFDAEDFDDYNVLQRDMQVDGGLRPVTEEQVIHVRNKAARAVQAVFRNLGLSPVSDEQVEAVTYAHGSKDTLPRDVTADLAAAEDVLKRGITGIDVVKALAETGFEDVAASVLNMLKQRVAGDYMQTAAILDRDFHVLSGVNTPNDYMGPGTGYRVDGERWEEIKQIPHIINPKDI
;
A
#
# COMPACT_ATOMS: atom_id res chain seq x y z
N SER A 1 -13.85 5.16 -3.52
CA SER A 1 -12.53 5.10 -2.85
C SER A 1 -11.36 5.36 -3.79
N ALA A 2 -11.15 4.56 -4.86
CA ALA A 2 -10.01 4.71 -5.79
C ALA A 2 -9.71 6.15 -6.24
N MET A 3 -10.73 6.87 -6.74
CA MET A 3 -10.59 8.27 -7.19
C MET A 3 -10.10 9.21 -6.08
N ALA A 4 -10.68 9.11 -4.87
CA ALA A 4 -10.30 9.97 -3.75
C ALA A 4 -8.88 9.65 -3.26
N LEU A 5 -8.50 8.37 -3.22
CA LEU A 5 -7.14 7.95 -2.86
C LEU A 5 -6.11 8.43 -3.89
N LEU A 6 -6.41 8.31 -5.19
CA LEU A 6 -5.56 8.84 -6.25
C LEU A 6 -5.34 10.35 -6.08
N ILE A 7 -6.40 11.15 -5.93
CA ILE A 7 -6.28 12.61 -5.76
C ILE A 7 -5.50 12.94 -4.48
N GLY A 8 -5.89 12.37 -3.34
CA GLY A 8 -5.29 12.66 -2.04
C GLY A 8 -3.80 12.30 -1.99
N SER A 9 -3.42 11.16 -2.58
CA SER A 9 -2.01 10.73 -2.65
C SER A 9 -1.14 11.74 -3.40
N GLN A 10 -1.64 12.28 -4.52
CA GLN A 10 -0.91 13.23 -5.35
C GLN A 10 -0.85 14.63 -4.73
N VAL A 11 -1.81 14.98 -3.86
CA VAL A 11 -1.71 16.20 -3.03
C VAL A 11 -0.65 16.05 -1.94
N GLY A 12 -0.59 14.89 -1.27
CA GLY A 12 0.35 14.66 -0.19
C GLY A 12 1.80 14.54 -0.65
N ARG A 13 2.05 13.67 -1.64
CA ARG A 13 3.37 13.53 -2.26
C ARG A 13 3.20 13.08 -3.73
N PRO A 14 3.48 13.96 -4.70
CA PRO A 14 3.55 13.57 -6.11
C PRO A 14 4.39 12.29 -6.30
N GLY A 15 3.91 11.37 -7.12
CA GLY A 15 4.58 10.08 -7.37
C GLY A 15 4.15 8.93 -6.44
N VAL A 16 3.30 9.16 -5.42
CA VAL A 16 2.75 8.04 -4.62
C VAL A 16 1.90 7.13 -5.50
N LEU A 17 2.12 5.82 -5.39
CA LEU A 17 1.34 4.78 -6.05
C LEU A 17 0.08 4.46 -5.24
N THR A 18 -1.04 4.24 -5.92
CA THR A 18 -2.33 3.90 -5.30
C THR A 18 -2.98 2.69 -5.96
N GLN A 19 -3.62 1.86 -5.14
CA GLN A 19 -4.43 0.72 -5.56
C GLN A 19 -5.81 0.79 -4.91
N CYS A 20 -6.73 -0.07 -5.34
CA CYS A 20 -8.04 -0.20 -4.73
C CYS A 20 -8.45 -1.67 -4.77
N SER A 21 -8.02 -2.41 -3.74
CA SER A 21 -8.25 -3.85 -3.62
C SER A 21 -9.73 -4.19 -3.66
N ALA A 22 -10.12 -5.00 -4.64
CA ALA A 22 -11.48 -5.44 -4.86
C ALA A 22 -11.48 -6.84 -5.51
N GLU A 23 -12.64 -7.30 -5.99
CA GLU A 23 -12.69 -8.45 -6.89
C GLU A 23 -11.85 -8.17 -8.15
N GLU A 24 -11.17 -9.19 -8.66
CA GLU A 24 -10.07 -9.07 -9.63
C GLU A 24 -10.46 -8.38 -10.95
N ALA A 25 -11.62 -8.72 -11.52
CA ALA A 25 -12.10 -8.09 -12.75
C ALA A 25 -12.48 -6.62 -12.52
N THR A 26 -13.11 -6.33 -11.38
CA THR A 26 -13.45 -4.97 -10.95
C THR A 26 -12.19 -4.13 -10.73
N GLU A 27 -11.17 -4.67 -10.07
CA GLU A 27 -9.91 -3.98 -9.83
C GLU A 27 -9.16 -3.71 -11.15
N LEU A 28 -9.16 -4.68 -12.07
CA LEU A 28 -8.58 -4.47 -13.41
C LEU A 28 -9.33 -3.39 -14.18
N GLU A 29 -10.66 -3.33 -14.09
CA GLU A 29 -11.47 -2.29 -14.72
C GLU A 29 -11.10 -0.89 -14.19
N LEU A 30 -10.97 -0.74 -12.86
CA LEU A 30 -10.49 0.50 -12.24
C LEU A 30 -9.08 0.87 -12.73
N GLY A 31 -8.21 -0.13 -12.86
CA GLY A 31 -6.89 -0.02 -13.46
C GLY A 31 -6.96 0.50 -14.90
N ILE A 32 -7.70 -0.14 -15.79
CA ILE A 32 -7.87 0.25 -17.19
C ILE A 32 -8.40 1.69 -17.31
N ARG A 33 -9.33 2.07 -16.44
CA ARG A 33 -9.90 3.42 -16.40
C ARG A 33 -8.94 4.49 -15.87
N GLY A 34 -7.77 4.14 -15.34
CA GLY A 34 -6.84 5.15 -14.83
C GLY A 34 -7.18 5.67 -13.44
N LEU A 35 -7.96 4.92 -12.64
CA LEU A 35 -8.38 5.34 -11.29
C LEU A 35 -7.46 4.78 -10.18
N THR A 36 -6.59 3.83 -10.53
CA THR A 36 -5.48 3.32 -9.71
C THR A 36 -4.17 3.45 -10.50
N THR A 37 -3.03 3.31 -9.85
CA THR A 37 -1.71 3.33 -10.52
C THR A 37 -1.03 1.97 -10.51
N TYR A 38 -1.45 1.06 -9.63
CA TYR A 38 -1.00 -0.33 -9.57
C TYR A 38 -2.09 -1.22 -8.95
N ALA A 39 -1.84 -2.54 -8.90
CA ALA A 39 -2.63 -3.52 -8.16
C ALA A 39 -1.73 -4.48 -7.36
N GLU A 40 -2.20 -5.00 -6.23
CA GLU A 40 -1.44 -5.89 -5.33
C GLU A 40 -2.19 -7.15 -4.97
N THR A 41 -3.49 -7.04 -4.76
CA THR A 41 -4.34 -8.11 -4.20
C THR A 41 -4.68 -9.22 -5.19
N LEU A 42 -3.82 -9.43 -6.21
CA LEU A 42 -3.89 -10.55 -7.15
C LEU A 42 -3.50 -11.84 -6.44
N SER A 43 -4.49 -12.47 -5.81
CA SER A 43 -4.25 -13.55 -4.85
C SER A 43 -3.86 -14.87 -5.52
N VAL A 44 -2.84 -15.56 -5.00
CA VAL A 44 -2.44 -16.92 -5.41
C VAL A 44 -2.33 -17.85 -4.19
N TYR A 45 -2.57 -19.16 -4.41
CA TYR A 45 -2.74 -20.12 -3.32
C TYR A 45 -1.94 -21.41 -3.50
N GLY A 46 -1.63 -22.08 -2.40
CA GLY A 46 -0.73 -23.21 -2.35
C GLY A 46 -1.40 -24.56 -2.66
N THR A 47 -2.72 -24.63 -2.79
CA THR A 47 -3.45 -25.85 -3.19
C THR A 47 -4.49 -25.55 -4.25
N GLU A 48 -4.79 -26.54 -5.10
CA GLU A 48 -5.72 -26.38 -6.23
C GLU A 48 -7.14 -26.07 -5.75
N LYS A 49 -7.60 -26.75 -4.69
CA LYS A 49 -8.93 -26.49 -4.12
C LYS A 49 -9.07 -25.05 -3.63
N VAL A 50 -8.05 -24.51 -2.96
CA VAL A 50 -8.08 -23.13 -2.45
C VAL A 50 -7.97 -22.12 -3.59
N PHE A 51 -7.20 -22.43 -4.64
CA PHE A 51 -7.22 -21.65 -5.88
C PHE A 51 -8.63 -21.54 -6.48
N ILE A 52 -9.33 -22.67 -6.60
CA ILE A 52 -10.70 -22.70 -7.12
C ILE A 52 -11.67 -21.94 -6.21
N ASP A 53 -11.57 -22.11 -4.89
CA ASP A 53 -12.41 -21.38 -3.93
C ASP A 53 -12.09 -19.86 -3.93
N GLY A 54 -10.87 -19.48 -4.34
CA GLY A 54 -10.46 -18.11 -4.66
C GLY A 54 -10.81 -17.64 -6.08
N ASP A 55 -11.65 -18.40 -6.80
CA ASP A 55 -12.15 -18.15 -8.16
C ASP A 55 -11.08 -18.03 -9.26
N ASP A 56 -9.96 -18.73 -9.08
CA ASP A 56 -8.83 -18.63 -10.00
C ASP A 56 -8.04 -19.92 -10.18
N THR A 57 -7.16 -19.89 -11.16
CA THR A 57 -6.15 -20.90 -11.44
C THR A 57 -4.79 -20.22 -11.62
N PRO A 58 -3.67 -20.95 -11.54
CA PRO A 58 -2.36 -20.39 -11.89
C PRO A 58 -2.32 -19.73 -13.27
N TYR A 59 -3.08 -20.26 -14.24
CA TYR A 59 -3.14 -19.71 -15.61
C TYR A 59 -3.98 -18.44 -15.70
N SER A 60 -5.15 -18.38 -15.05
CA SER A 60 -5.97 -17.16 -15.04
C SER A 60 -5.24 -16.02 -14.33
N LYS A 61 -4.52 -16.29 -13.24
CA LYS A 61 -3.67 -15.30 -12.57
C LYS A 61 -2.49 -14.84 -13.42
N ALA A 62 -1.80 -15.76 -14.10
CA ALA A 62 -0.71 -15.39 -15.00
C ALA A 62 -1.22 -14.55 -16.20
N PHE A 63 -2.41 -14.87 -16.71
CA PHE A 63 -3.07 -14.07 -17.73
C PHE A 63 -3.46 -12.68 -17.20
N LEU A 64 -4.02 -12.61 -15.99
CA LEU A 64 -4.38 -11.35 -15.33
C LEU A 64 -3.15 -10.46 -15.09
N ASN A 65 -2.04 -11.03 -14.61
CA ASN A 65 -0.75 -10.35 -14.48
C ASN A 65 -0.33 -9.71 -15.82
N SER A 66 -0.44 -10.48 -16.91
CA SER A 66 -0.14 -10.02 -18.25
C SER A 66 -1.15 -8.97 -18.75
N ALA A 67 -2.40 -9.05 -18.33
CA ALA A 67 -3.43 -8.06 -18.64
C ALA A 67 -3.09 -6.71 -18.01
N TYR A 68 -2.68 -6.65 -16.74
CA TYR A 68 -2.15 -5.43 -16.13
C TYR A 68 -0.91 -4.92 -16.88
N ALA A 69 0.09 -5.77 -17.09
CA ALA A 69 1.33 -5.38 -17.78
C ALA A 69 1.08 -4.82 -19.19
N SER A 70 0.15 -5.41 -19.96
CA SER A 70 -0.21 -4.93 -21.31
C SER A 70 -0.86 -3.55 -21.34
N ARG A 71 -1.34 -3.05 -20.19
CA ARG A 71 -1.87 -1.70 -20.00
C ARG A 71 -0.85 -0.78 -19.32
N GLY A 72 0.40 -1.24 -19.24
CA GLY A 72 1.46 -0.53 -18.54
C GLY A 72 1.17 -0.39 -17.06
N LEU A 73 0.46 -1.33 -16.42
CA LEU A 73 0.15 -1.24 -15.00
C LEU A 73 1.13 -2.07 -14.18
N LYS A 74 1.79 -1.42 -13.22
CA LYS A 74 2.55 -2.13 -12.17
C LYS A 74 1.57 -3.04 -11.43
N VAL A 75 2.02 -4.26 -11.17
CA VAL A 75 1.25 -5.25 -10.43
C VAL A 75 2.17 -6.16 -9.63
N ARG A 76 1.68 -6.67 -8.52
CA ARG A 76 2.27 -7.79 -7.80
C ARG A 76 1.18 -8.78 -7.41
N PHE A 77 1.55 -10.00 -7.09
CA PHE A 77 0.61 -10.96 -6.50
C PHE A 77 0.53 -10.79 -4.99
N THR A 78 -0.50 -11.38 -4.38
CA THR A 78 -0.59 -11.56 -2.93
C THR A 78 -0.66 -13.05 -2.61
N SER A 79 0.10 -13.48 -1.61
CA SER A 79 -0.01 -14.80 -0.97
C SER A 79 0.21 -14.64 0.53
N GLY A 80 0.42 -15.74 1.25
CA GLY A 80 0.67 -15.69 2.68
C GLY A 80 0.39 -17.02 3.34
N SER A 81 1.28 -17.43 4.24
CA SER A 81 1.06 -18.59 5.10
C SER A 81 -0.29 -18.52 5.81
N GLY A 82 -0.98 -19.66 5.87
CA GLY A 82 -2.21 -19.82 6.63
C GLY A 82 -3.48 -19.71 5.80
N SER A 83 -3.43 -19.18 4.58
CA SER A 83 -4.60 -19.05 3.69
C SER A 83 -5.27 -20.39 3.41
N GLU A 84 -4.51 -21.44 3.11
CA GLU A 84 -5.08 -22.75 2.79
C GLU A 84 -5.63 -23.48 4.02
N VAL A 85 -5.09 -23.17 5.20
CA VAL A 85 -5.62 -23.67 6.47
C VAL A 85 -6.95 -22.98 6.77
N LEU A 86 -7.00 -21.65 6.62
CA LEU A 86 -8.20 -20.83 6.83
C LEU A 86 -9.32 -21.23 5.87
N MET A 87 -8.99 -21.48 4.60
CA MET A 87 -9.92 -21.89 3.55
C MET A 87 -10.19 -23.41 3.55
N GLY A 88 -9.65 -24.15 4.52
CA GLY A 88 -10.05 -25.53 4.81
C GLY A 88 -9.44 -26.62 3.90
N SER A 89 -8.36 -26.33 3.17
CA SER A 89 -7.68 -27.33 2.33
C SER A 89 -6.16 -27.15 2.26
N SER A 90 -5.49 -27.55 3.34
CA SER A 90 -4.01 -27.50 3.46
C SER A 90 -3.29 -28.76 2.96
N GLU A 91 -4.00 -29.78 2.47
CA GLU A 91 -3.41 -31.05 1.98
C GLU A 91 -2.40 -31.71 2.94
N LYS A 92 -2.57 -31.51 4.26
CA LYS A 92 -1.65 -31.97 5.33
C LYS A 92 -0.22 -31.45 5.18
N LYS A 93 -0.04 -30.26 4.62
CA LYS A 93 1.26 -29.59 4.47
C LYS A 93 1.42 -28.49 5.51
N SER A 94 2.66 -28.10 5.79
CA SER A 94 2.92 -26.89 6.58
C SER A 94 2.52 -25.65 5.77
N MET A 95 2.19 -24.56 6.48
CA MET A 95 1.82 -23.30 5.83
C MET A 95 3.01 -22.77 4.99
N LEU A 96 4.25 -22.81 5.49
CA LEU A 96 5.44 -22.43 4.73
C LEU A 96 5.65 -23.23 3.43
N TYR A 97 5.34 -24.52 3.44
CA TYR A 97 5.47 -25.32 2.22
C TYR A 97 4.48 -24.86 1.16
N LEU A 98 3.24 -24.58 1.57
CA LEU A 98 2.19 -24.10 0.67
C LEU A 98 2.51 -22.69 0.18
N GLU A 99 3.00 -21.82 1.06
CA GLU A 99 3.44 -20.48 0.70
C GLU A 99 4.63 -20.51 -0.27
N CYS A 100 5.59 -21.42 -0.09
CA CYS A 100 6.63 -21.64 -1.10
C CYS A 100 6.02 -21.98 -2.47
N ARG A 101 4.95 -22.79 -2.55
CA ARG A 101 4.26 -23.04 -3.84
C ARG A 101 3.69 -21.74 -4.41
N CYS A 102 3.06 -20.89 -3.60
CA CYS A 102 2.56 -19.58 -4.02
C CYS A 102 3.67 -18.70 -4.60
N LEU A 103 4.84 -18.66 -3.94
CA LEU A 103 6.00 -17.90 -4.40
C LEU A 103 6.56 -18.41 -5.73
N PHE A 104 6.62 -19.73 -5.91
CA PHE A 104 7.03 -20.31 -7.20
C PHE A 104 5.98 -20.11 -8.31
N VAL A 105 4.68 -20.09 -7.98
CA VAL A 105 3.63 -19.70 -8.94
C VAL A 105 3.80 -18.25 -9.35
N THR A 106 4.04 -17.34 -8.40
CA THR A 106 4.29 -15.92 -8.64
C THR A 106 5.50 -15.70 -9.55
N LYS A 107 6.61 -16.37 -9.23
CA LYS A 107 7.82 -16.33 -10.05
C LYS A 107 7.57 -16.90 -11.45
N GLY A 108 6.86 -18.03 -11.55
CA GLY A 108 6.52 -18.67 -12.81
C GLY A 108 5.56 -17.87 -13.69
N ALA A 109 4.68 -17.07 -13.08
CA ALA A 109 3.78 -16.15 -13.79
C ALA A 109 4.48 -14.89 -14.32
N GLY A 110 5.77 -14.71 -14.00
CA GLY A 110 6.55 -13.52 -14.38
C GLY A 110 6.09 -12.25 -13.66
N SER A 111 5.44 -12.37 -12.50
CA SER A 111 5.16 -11.20 -11.68
C SER A 111 6.48 -10.64 -11.11
N GLN A 112 6.58 -9.31 -11.06
CA GLN A 112 7.79 -8.63 -10.59
C GLN A 112 7.94 -8.68 -9.06
N GLY A 113 6.84 -8.92 -8.34
CA GLY A 113 6.78 -8.86 -6.88
C GLY A 113 5.67 -9.69 -6.27
N ILE A 114 5.72 -9.78 -4.94
CA ILE A 114 4.75 -10.47 -4.09
C ILE A 114 4.49 -9.63 -2.83
N GLN A 115 3.23 -9.57 -2.40
CA GLN A 115 2.86 -9.30 -1.02
C GLN A 115 2.72 -10.63 -0.28
N ASN A 116 3.55 -10.86 0.75
CA ASN A 116 3.45 -12.05 1.59
C ASN A 116 3.94 -11.76 3.02
N GLY A 117 4.04 -12.80 3.86
CA GLY A 117 4.26 -12.68 5.29
C GLY A 117 2.96 -12.92 6.06
N SER A 118 2.23 -13.97 5.67
CA SER A 118 0.88 -14.33 6.11
C SER A 118 -0.25 -13.37 5.74
N VAL A 119 0.00 -12.06 5.72
CA VAL A 119 -0.99 -11.03 5.30
C VAL A 119 -2.27 -11.20 6.14
N SER A 120 -3.45 -11.25 5.51
CA SER A 120 -4.74 -11.37 6.21
C SER A 120 -4.94 -12.68 6.97
N CYS A 121 -4.04 -13.65 6.79
CA CYS A 121 -4.08 -14.92 7.49
C CYS A 121 -3.17 -14.97 8.72
N ILE A 122 -2.59 -13.83 9.13
CA ILE A 122 -1.62 -13.75 10.25
C ILE A 122 -2.16 -14.31 11.56
N GLY A 123 -3.47 -14.26 11.79
CA GLY A 123 -4.11 -14.90 12.96
C GLY A 123 -3.90 -16.42 13.00
N VAL A 124 -3.88 -17.09 11.83
CA VAL A 124 -3.64 -18.53 11.71
C VAL A 124 -2.16 -18.82 11.96
N THR A 125 -1.26 -18.17 11.23
CA THR A 125 0.18 -18.40 11.37
C THR A 125 0.66 -18.03 12.77
N GLY A 126 0.24 -16.88 13.29
CA GLY A 126 0.54 -16.41 14.64
C GLY A 126 -0.07 -17.26 15.77
N SER A 127 -0.96 -18.22 15.48
CA SER A 127 -1.54 -19.10 16.50
C SER A 127 -0.69 -20.33 16.82
N VAL A 128 0.29 -20.66 15.98
CA VAL A 128 1.10 -21.89 16.12
C VAL A 128 2.56 -21.61 16.52
N PRO A 129 3.26 -22.59 17.13
CA PRO A 129 4.67 -22.45 17.46
C PRO A 129 5.52 -22.08 16.25
N ALA A 130 6.46 -21.14 16.44
CA ALA A 130 7.35 -20.62 15.40
C ALA A 130 6.65 -19.97 14.19
N GLY A 131 5.35 -19.69 14.24
CA GLY A 131 4.63 -19.06 13.14
C GLY A 131 5.17 -17.68 12.77
N ILE A 132 5.54 -16.83 13.75
CA ILE A 132 6.13 -15.52 13.43
C ILE A 132 7.52 -15.64 12.81
N ARG A 133 8.29 -16.69 13.13
CA ARG A 133 9.53 -17.01 12.42
C ARG A 133 9.26 -17.48 11.00
N GLU A 134 8.13 -18.17 10.78
CA GLU A 134 7.70 -18.62 9.47
C GLU A 134 7.36 -17.46 8.53
N VAL A 135 6.67 -16.45 9.05
CA VAL A 135 6.38 -15.17 8.35
C VAL A 135 7.66 -14.52 7.81
N LEU A 136 8.71 -14.42 8.64
CA LEU A 136 10.01 -13.94 8.15
C LEU A 136 10.61 -14.86 7.08
N ALA A 137 10.45 -16.17 7.24
CA ALA A 137 11.03 -17.15 6.32
C ALA A 137 10.40 -17.08 4.92
N GLU A 138 9.09 -16.88 4.79
CA GLU A 138 8.45 -16.71 3.48
C GLU A 138 8.83 -15.38 2.81
N ASN A 139 9.00 -14.29 3.57
CA ASN A 139 9.52 -13.03 3.02
C ASN A 139 10.95 -13.21 2.50
N LEU A 140 11.79 -13.94 3.24
CA LEU A 140 13.15 -14.27 2.78
C LEU A 140 13.15 -15.14 1.51
N VAL A 141 12.24 -16.11 1.39
CA VAL A 141 12.12 -16.93 0.17
C VAL A 141 11.73 -16.05 -1.03
N ALA A 142 10.81 -15.09 -0.87
CA ALA A 142 10.46 -14.14 -1.92
C ALA A 142 11.67 -13.34 -2.40
N ALA A 143 12.44 -12.77 -1.47
CA ALA A 143 13.66 -12.03 -1.79
C ALA A 143 14.72 -12.90 -2.48
N LEU A 144 14.92 -14.14 -2.03
CA LEU A 144 15.85 -15.10 -2.66
C LEU A 144 15.43 -15.52 -4.06
N LEU A 145 14.13 -15.48 -4.37
CA LEU A 145 13.61 -15.69 -5.73
C LEU A 145 13.77 -14.45 -6.62
N GLY A 146 14.30 -13.34 -6.10
CA GLY A 146 14.42 -12.07 -6.81
C GLY A 146 13.06 -11.48 -7.16
N LEU A 147 12.09 -11.62 -6.26
CA LEU A 147 10.82 -10.90 -6.30
C LEU A 147 10.93 -9.67 -5.40
N GLU A 148 10.31 -8.57 -5.79
CA GLU A 148 9.96 -7.50 -4.85
C GLU A 148 9.09 -8.09 -3.74
N CYS A 149 9.39 -7.78 -2.48
CA CYS A 149 8.67 -8.28 -1.31
C CYS A 149 8.01 -7.13 -0.55
N ALA A 150 6.69 -7.03 -0.68
CA ALA A 150 5.85 -6.22 0.20
C ALA A 150 5.47 -7.08 1.42
N SER A 151 6.17 -6.87 2.54
CA SER A 151 6.34 -7.91 3.57
C SER A 151 5.28 -7.90 4.67
N SER A 152 4.00 -7.74 4.30
CA SER A 152 2.87 -7.74 5.23
C SER A 152 3.03 -6.65 6.30
N ASN A 153 3.13 -7.02 7.58
CA ASN A 153 2.97 -6.11 8.72
C ASN A 153 1.66 -5.30 8.69
N ASP A 154 0.70 -5.76 7.90
CA ASP A 154 -0.46 -5.02 7.43
C ASP A 154 -1.77 -5.45 8.09
N GLN A 155 -1.70 -6.42 9.02
CA GLN A 155 -2.86 -7.11 9.57
C GLN A 155 -2.70 -7.40 11.06
N SER A 156 -3.78 -7.20 11.80
CA SER A 156 -3.85 -7.40 13.24
C SER A 156 -3.85 -8.89 13.61
N PHE A 157 -3.07 -9.27 14.63
CA PHE A 157 -3.03 -10.67 15.11
C PHE A 157 -2.88 -10.80 16.64
N SER A 158 -2.65 -9.69 17.34
CA SER A 158 -2.43 -9.68 18.78
C SER A 158 -2.96 -8.42 19.43
N ASN A 159 -3.52 -8.57 20.63
CA ASN A 159 -3.86 -7.46 21.52
C ASN A 159 -2.65 -6.95 22.35
N SER A 160 -1.44 -7.48 22.12
CA SER A 160 -0.25 -7.10 22.87
C SER A 160 0.69 -6.29 21.98
N ASP A 161 0.99 -5.06 22.40
CA ASP A 161 1.95 -4.19 21.73
C ASP A 161 3.33 -4.83 21.62
N MET A 162 3.77 -5.53 22.69
CA MET A 162 5.03 -6.27 22.67
C MET A 162 5.05 -7.33 21.57
N ARG A 163 3.95 -8.07 21.39
CA ARG A 163 3.89 -9.18 20.43
C ARG A 163 3.82 -8.68 18.99
N ARG A 164 3.02 -7.65 18.71
CA ARG A 164 2.92 -7.05 17.38
C ARG A 164 4.20 -6.33 16.97
N THR A 165 4.87 -5.67 17.92
CA THR A 165 6.20 -5.07 17.72
C THR A 165 7.23 -6.14 17.40
N ALA A 166 7.30 -7.22 18.18
CA ALA A 166 8.25 -8.31 17.95
C ALA A 166 8.08 -8.97 16.57
N ARG A 167 6.84 -9.06 16.06
CA ARG A 167 6.56 -9.49 14.68
C ARG A 167 7.15 -8.52 13.67
N THR A 168 6.86 -7.22 13.79
CA THR A 168 7.33 -6.20 12.84
C THR A 168 8.84 -6.02 12.81
N MET A 169 9.52 -6.20 13.94
CA MET A 169 10.98 -6.08 14.01
C MET A 169 11.70 -7.04 13.05
N LEU A 170 11.07 -8.14 12.65
CA LEU A 170 11.67 -9.11 11.74
C LEU A 170 11.87 -8.57 10.32
N GLU A 171 11.01 -7.66 9.85
CA GLU A 171 11.14 -7.01 8.54
C GLU A 171 11.64 -5.56 8.66
N PHE A 172 11.31 -4.86 9.75
CA PHE A 172 11.77 -3.50 10.02
C PHE A 172 13.30 -3.41 10.13
N LEU A 173 13.93 -4.31 10.91
CA LEU A 173 15.37 -4.27 11.15
C LEU A 173 16.22 -4.52 9.89
N PRO A 174 15.96 -5.58 9.08
CA PRO A 174 16.73 -5.80 7.86
C PRO A 174 16.30 -4.90 6.70
N GLY A 175 15.06 -4.42 6.70
CA GLY A 175 14.43 -3.76 5.55
C GLY A 175 13.97 -4.74 4.47
N THR A 176 12.84 -4.43 3.86
CA THR A 176 12.29 -5.09 2.65
C THR A 176 11.88 -4.00 1.65
N ASP A 177 11.45 -4.37 0.43
CA ASP A 177 11.03 -3.38 -0.56
C ASP A 177 9.85 -2.52 -0.04
N PHE A 178 8.93 -3.14 0.69
CA PHE A 178 7.95 -2.45 1.53
C PHE A 178 7.87 -3.15 2.90
N ILE A 179 8.46 -2.54 3.94
CA ILE A 179 8.47 -3.07 5.33
C ILE A 179 7.04 -3.38 5.81
N PHE A 180 6.13 -2.48 5.45
CA PHE A 180 4.70 -2.65 5.56
C PHE A 180 4.08 -2.63 4.17
N SER A 181 3.32 -3.66 3.83
CA SER A 181 2.44 -3.65 2.66
C SER A 181 1.07 -3.03 2.96
N GLY A 182 0.85 -2.56 4.19
CA GLY A 182 -0.39 -1.91 4.62
C GLY A 182 -0.34 -1.40 6.05
N TYR A 183 0.63 -0.54 6.37
CA TYR A 183 0.57 0.26 7.60
C TYR A 183 -0.72 1.10 7.55
N ALA A 184 -1.61 0.98 8.53
CA ALA A 184 -2.87 1.73 8.50
C ALA A 184 -2.60 3.23 8.71
N ALA A 185 -2.95 4.05 7.70
CA ALA A 185 -2.79 5.50 7.77
C ALA A 185 -3.99 6.20 8.43
N GLU A 186 -4.86 5.38 9.01
CA GLU A 186 -6.08 5.68 9.74
C GLU A 186 -6.03 4.87 11.05
N PRO A 187 -6.77 5.29 12.11
CA PRO A 187 -6.92 4.45 13.28
C PRO A 187 -7.59 3.12 12.91
N ASN A 188 -7.18 2.03 13.56
CA ASN A 188 -7.61 0.67 13.19
C ASN A 188 -9.13 0.44 13.22
N TYR A 189 -9.90 1.28 13.93
CA TYR A 189 -11.36 1.20 13.88
C TYR A 189 -11.96 1.58 12.51
N ASP A 190 -11.21 2.29 11.66
CA ASP A 190 -11.56 2.63 10.28
C ASP A 190 -10.89 1.72 9.25
N ASN A 191 -9.93 0.90 9.67
CA ASN A 191 -9.21 0.04 8.75
C ASN A 191 -10.14 -1.08 8.24
N MET A 192 -10.53 -0.97 6.97
CA MET A 192 -11.47 -1.89 6.32
C MET A 192 -10.85 -3.26 5.98
N PHE A 193 -9.57 -3.45 6.25
CA PHE A 193 -8.90 -4.75 6.21
C PHE A 193 -8.86 -5.42 7.61
N ALA A 194 -9.79 -5.07 8.50
CA ALA A 194 -9.90 -5.62 9.86
C ALA A 194 -8.71 -5.28 10.79
N GLY A 195 -8.11 -4.11 10.58
CA GLY A 195 -7.02 -3.59 11.39
C GLY A 195 -5.65 -4.07 10.91
N SER A 196 -4.72 -3.13 10.83
CA SER A 196 -3.30 -3.38 10.57
C SER A 196 -2.51 -3.69 11.84
N ASN A 197 -1.30 -4.21 11.68
CA ASN A 197 -0.41 -4.50 12.80
C ASN A 197 0.10 -3.22 13.49
N PHE A 198 0.23 -2.14 12.72
CA PHE A 198 0.47 -0.77 13.19
C PHE A 198 -0.52 0.18 12.52
N ASP A 199 -0.96 1.19 13.25
CA ASP A 199 -1.92 2.18 12.74
C ASP A 199 -1.51 3.63 13.00
N ALA A 200 -2.41 4.56 12.69
CA ALA A 200 -2.13 5.99 12.82
C ALA A 200 -1.76 6.42 14.26
N GLU A 201 -2.16 5.67 15.28
CA GLU A 201 -1.82 5.96 16.67
C GLU A 201 -0.38 5.54 17.02
N ASP A 202 0.25 4.71 16.18
CA ASP A 202 1.63 4.24 16.37
C ASP A 202 2.69 5.08 15.63
N PHE A 203 2.30 6.14 14.90
CA PHE A 203 3.24 6.88 14.05
C PHE A 203 4.42 7.47 14.82
N ASP A 204 4.18 7.98 16.02
CA ASP A 204 5.22 8.57 16.87
C ASP A 204 6.18 7.50 17.39
N ASP A 205 5.66 6.37 17.88
CA ASP A 205 6.48 5.22 18.28
C ASP A 205 7.33 4.70 17.11
N TYR A 206 6.75 4.60 15.91
CA TYR A 206 7.49 4.16 14.73
C TYR A 206 8.62 5.13 14.34
N ASN A 207 8.42 6.43 14.48
CA ASN A 207 9.47 7.43 14.29
C ASN A 207 10.56 7.35 15.37
N VAL A 208 10.18 7.09 16.63
CA VAL A 208 11.13 6.87 17.73
C VAL A 208 11.95 5.61 17.49
N LEU A 209 11.34 4.51 17.05
CA LEU A 209 12.04 3.25 16.74
C LEU A 209 13.10 3.43 15.65
N GLN A 210 12.78 4.16 14.57
CA GLN A 210 13.73 4.49 13.51
C GLN A 210 14.95 5.25 14.05
N ARG A 211 14.69 6.25 14.89
CA ARG A 211 15.72 7.07 15.54
C ARG A 211 16.57 6.25 16.51
N ASP A 212 15.96 5.43 17.35
CA ASP A 212 16.68 4.71 18.41
C ASP A 212 17.58 3.61 17.84
N MET A 213 17.17 2.97 16.75
CA MET A 213 17.90 1.86 16.14
C MET A 213 18.78 2.27 14.96
N GLN A 214 18.73 3.54 14.53
CA GLN A 214 19.33 4.02 13.28
C GLN A 214 18.90 3.15 12.08
N VAL A 215 17.60 2.88 12.00
CA VAL A 215 16.96 2.08 10.94
C VAL A 215 16.02 2.98 10.17
N ASP A 216 16.03 2.86 8.84
CA ASP A 216 15.08 3.57 7.98
C ASP A 216 13.84 2.72 7.82
N GLY A 217 12.76 3.12 8.50
CA GLY A 217 11.47 2.47 8.44
C GLY A 217 10.59 2.96 7.28
N GLY A 218 11.10 3.83 6.41
CA GLY A 218 10.39 4.42 5.28
C GLY A 218 9.45 5.58 5.61
N LEU A 219 9.33 5.96 6.89
CA LEU A 219 8.48 7.07 7.35
C LEU A 219 9.29 8.23 7.92
N ARG A 220 8.62 9.33 8.24
CA ARG A 220 9.28 10.52 8.81
C ARG A 220 8.35 11.26 9.76
N PRO A 221 8.89 12.00 10.72
CA PRO A 221 8.11 12.94 11.50
C PRO A 221 7.54 14.05 10.60
N VAL A 222 6.34 14.51 10.94
CA VAL A 222 5.64 15.62 10.26
C VAL A 222 5.08 16.57 11.30
N THR A 223 4.92 17.83 10.95
CA THR A 223 4.27 18.81 11.83
C THR A 223 2.76 18.79 11.62
N GLU A 224 2.00 19.07 12.67
CA GLU A 224 0.54 19.18 12.63
C GLU A 224 0.08 20.20 11.57
N GLU A 225 0.74 21.37 11.49
CA GLU A 225 0.44 22.41 10.50
C GLU A 225 0.57 21.91 9.05
N GLN A 226 1.63 21.18 8.74
CA GLN A 226 1.82 20.58 7.41
C GLN A 226 0.72 19.57 7.08
N VAL A 227 0.37 18.73 8.06
CA VAL A 227 -0.68 17.70 7.89
C VAL A 227 -2.04 18.35 7.67
N ILE A 228 -2.42 19.34 8.48
CA ILE A 228 -3.66 20.12 8.32
C ILE A 228 -3.73 20.73 6.91
N HIS A 229 -2.65 21.37 6.47
CA HIS A 229 -2.61 22.00 5.15
C HIS A 229 -2.82 20.98 4.00
N VAL A 230 -2.11 19.85 4.06
CA VAL A 230 -2.20 18.79 3.04
C VAL A 230 -3.59 18.14 3.03
N ARG A 231 -4.14 17.80 4.20
CA ARG A 231 -5.47 17.19 4.33
C ARG A 231 -6.56 18.12 3.78
N ASN A 232 -6.49 19.40 4.14
CA ASN A 232 -7.44 20.39 3.66
C ASN A 232 -7.38 20.56 2.14
N LYS A 233 -6.17 20.67 1.57
CA LYS A 233 -5.98 20.77 0.12
C LYS A 233 -6.52 19.52 -0.58
N ALA A 234 -6.28 18.33 -0.04
CA ALA A 234 -6.77 17.07 -0.60
C ALA A 234 -8.30 17.00 -0.58
N ALA A 235 -8.93 17.36 0.54
CA ALA A 235 -10.37 17.40 0.68
C ALA A 235 -11.03 18.40 -0.30
N ARG A 236 -10.44 19.59 -0.47
CA ARG A 236 -10.91 20.58 -1.46
C ARG A 236 -10.73 20.11 -2.90
N ALA A 237 -9.62 19.44 -3.22
CA ALA A 237 -9.40 18.87 -4.55
C ALA A 237 -10.44 17.79 -4.88
N VAL A 238 -10.72 16.88 -3.93
CA VAL A 238 -11.78 15.88 -4.07
C VAL A 238 -13.14 16.55 -4.23
N GLN A 239 -13.47 17.53 -3.37
CA GLN A 239 -14.71 18.30 -3.47
C GLN A 239 -14.88 18.93 -4.86
N ALA A 240 -13.82 19.54 -5.40
CA ALA A 240 -13.83 20.19 -6.70
C ALA A 240 -14.08 19.17 -7.84
N VAL A 241 -13.42 18.02 -7.80
CA VAL A 241 -13.63 16.94 -8.78
C VAL A 241 -15.05 16.38 -8.71
N PHE A 242 -15.57 16.10 -7.51
CA PHE A 242 -16.95 15.61 -7.33
C PHE A 242 -17.96 16.62 -7.91
N ARG A 243 -17.77 17.92 -7.64
CA ARG A 243 -18.63 18.99 -8.17
C ARG A 243 -18.57 19.09 -9.69
N ASN A 244 -17.36 19.09 -10.28
CA ASN A 244 -17.17 19.23 -11.72
C ASN A 244 -17.72 18.01 -12.49
N LEU A 245 -17.53 16.80 -11.96
CA LEU A 245 -18.03 15.56 -12.57
C LEU A 245 -19.53 15.31 -12.33
N GLY A 246 -20.19 16.13 -11.50
CA GLY A 246 -21.62 16.00 -11.16
C GLY A 246 -21.91 14.80 -10.27
N LEU A 247 -20.97 14.45 -9.39
CA LEU A 247 -21.11 13.38 -8.40
C LEU A 247 -21.79 13.89 -7.12
N SER A 248 -22.07 12.97 -6.19
CA SER A 248 -22.67 13.29 -4.89
C SER A 248 -21.91 14.42 -4.18
N PRO A 249 -22.59 15.51 -3.74
CA PRO A 249 -21.92 16.72 -3.29
C PRO A 249 -21.07 16.48 -2.03
N VAL A 250 -19.96 17.21 -1.92
CA VAL A 250 -19.12 17.28 -0.73
C VAL A 250 -19.22 18.72 -0.19
N SER A 251 -19.69 18.90 1.04
CA SER A 251 -19.90 20.24 1.61
C SER A 251 -18.61 20.83 2.18
N ASP A 252 -18.59 22.14 2.43
CA ASP A 252 -17.44 22.80 3.05
C ASP A 252 -17.25 22.35 4.51
N GLU A 253 -18.34 22.04 5.21
CA GLU A 253 -18.30 21.46 6.56
C GLU A 253 -17.70 20.06 6.56
N GLN A 254 -17.96 19.26 5.51
CA GLN A 254 -17.32 17.96 5.35
C GLN A 254 -15.82 18.11 5.09
N VAL A 255 -15.42 19.08 4.26
CA VAL A 255 -14.01 19.42 4.01
C VAL A 255 -13.31 19.84 5.30
N GLU A 256 -13.93 20.69 6.10
CA GLU A 256 -13.38 21.15 7.38
C GLU A 256 -13.28 19.99 8.38
N ALA A 257 -14.33 19.16 8.50
CA ALA A 257 -14.31 18.02 9.40
C ALA A 257 -13.18 17.03 9.07
N VAL A 258 -13.03 16.63 7.80
CA VAL A 258 -11.95 15.71 7.41
C VAL A 258 -10.56 16.34 7.52
N THR A 259 -10.44 17.67 7.53
CA THR A 259 -9.15 18.37 7.69
C THR A 259 -8.54 18.03 9.05
N TYR A 260 -9.34 18.02 10.12
CA TYR A 260 -8.89 17.81 11.51
C TYR A 260 -9.26 16.44 12.09
N ALA A 261 -10.01 15.62 11.35
CA ALA A 261 -10.42 14.30 11.82
C ALA A 261 -9.23 13.37 12.09
N HIS A 262 -9.29 12.65 13.20
CA HIS A 262 -8.45 11.46 13.44
C HIS A 262 -8.96 10.29 12.59
N GLY A 263 -10.28 10.08 12.59
CA GLY A 263 -10.95 9.10 11.73
C GLY A 263 -12.42 9.40 11.52
N SER A 264 -13.19 8.43 11.03
CA SER A 264 -14.58 8.59 10.59
C SER A 264 -15.52 9.08 11.69
N LYS A 265 -15.19 8.84 12.96
CA LYS A 265 -15.96 9.33 14.13
C LYS A 265 -15.99 10.86 14.23
N ASP A 266 -14.99 11.54 13.65
CA ASP A 266 -14.89 12.99 13.63
C ASP A 266 -15.42 13.60 12.33
N THR A 267 -15.95 12.77 11.43
CA THR A 267 -16.45 13.19 10.12
C THR A 267 -17.97 13.32 10.11
N LEU A 268 -18.49 14.06 9.13
CA LEU A 268 -19.93 14.22 8.95
C LEU A 268 -20.49 13.08 8.08
N PRO A 269 -21.70 12.57 8.40
CA PRO A 269 -22.31 11.52 7.61
C PRO A 269 -22.56 11.99 6.17
N ARG A 270 -22.49 11.02 5.25
CA ARG A 270 -22.85 11.18 3.84
C ARG A 270 -24.08 10.35 3.50
N ASP A 271 -24.80 10.73 2.46
CA ASP A 271 -25.86 9.89 1.91
C ASP A 271 -25.23 8.73 1.14
N VAL A 272 -25.15 7.58 1.82
CA VAL A 272 -24.57 6.35 1.27
C VAL A 272 -25.30 5.91 0.00
N THR A 273 -26.61 6.13 -0.10
CA THR A 273 -27.38 5.73 -1.29
C THR A 273 -27.01 6.59 -2.48
N ALA A 274 -26.90 7.91 -2.28
CA ALA A 274 -26.44 8.83 -3.31
C ALA A 274 -24.99 8.56 -3.73
N ASP A 275 -24.11 8.21 -2.78
CA ASP A 275 -22.72 7.87 -3.07
C ASP A 275 -22.57 6.57 -3.87
N LEU A 276 -23.35 5.54 -3.54
CA LEU A 276 -23.38 4.28 -4.30
C LEU A 276 -23.92 4.51 -5.73
N ALA A 277 -24.98 5.31 -5.89
CA ALA A 277 -25.50 5.68 -7.19
C ALA A 277 -24.47 6.47 -8.01
N ALA A 278 -23.73 7.40 -7.39
CA ALA A 278 -22.67 8.15 -8.03
C ALA A 278 -21.48 7.26 -8.42
N ALA A 279 -21.11 6.28 -7.59
CA ALA A 279 -20.06 5.31 -7.92
C ALA A 279 -20.45 4.43 -9.12
N GLU A 280 -21.71 4.01 -9.20
CA GLU A 280 -22.23 3.29 -10.36
C GLU A 280 -22.26 4.19 -11.62
N ASP A 281 -22.59 5.48 -11.46
CA ASP A 281 -22.57 6.47 -12.54
C ASP A 281 -21.15 6.69 -13.10
N VAL A 282 -20.12 6.70 -12.25
CA VAL A 282 -18.70 6.72 -12.68
C VAL A 282 -18.41 5.56 -13.62
N LEU A 283 -18.91 4.37 -13.29
CA LEU A 283 -18.73 3.19 -14.15
C LEU A 283 -19.54 3.32 -15.45
N LYS A 284 -20.84 3.65 -15.37
CA LYS A 284 -21.75 3.76 -16.52
C LYS A 284 -21.32 4.83 -17.53
N ARG A 285 -20.84 5.98 -17.06
CA ARG A 285 -20.38 7.09 -17.92
C ARG A 285 -19.00 6.87 -18.51
N GLY A 286 -18.29 5.80 -18.12
CA GLY A 286 -16.94 5.58 -18.61
C GLY A 286 -15.93 6.59 -18.05
N ILE A 287 -16.16 7.14 -16.85
CA ILE A 287 -15.24 8.13 -16.26
C ILE A 287 -13.86 7.49 -16.06
N THR A 288 -12.82 8.24 -16.44
CA THR A 288 -11.42 7.83 -16.40
C THR A 288 -10.55 8.78 -15.58
N GLY A 289 -9.29 8.40 -15.34
CA GLY A 289 -8.28 9.26 -14.75
C GLY A 289 -8.04 10.54 -15.56
N ILE A 290 -8.28 10.54 -16.88
CA ILE A 290 -8.17 11.77 -17.70
C ILE A 290 -9.29 12.76 -17.38
N ASP A 291 -10.49 12.28 -17.08
CA ASP A 291 -11.60 13.15 -16.65
C ASP A 291 -11.31 13.76 -15.28
N VAL A 292 -10.66 13.00 -14.38
CA VAL A 292 -10.15 13.52 -13.10
C VAL A 292 -9.09 14.61 -13.32
N VAL A 293 -8.13 14.40 -14.24
CA VAL A 293 -7.11 15.41 -14.60
C VAL A 293 -7.78 16.69 -15.11
N LYS A 294 -8.75 16.59 -16.02
CA LYS A 294 -9.47 17.76 -16.54
C LYS A 294 -10.24 18.48 -15.45
N ALA A 295 -10.99 17.74 -14.62
CA ALA A 295 -11.75 18.31 -13.52
C ALA A 295 -10.86 19.09 -12.54
N LEU A 296 -9.67 18.55 -12.20
CA LEU A 296 -8.70 19.24 -11.35
C LEU A 296 -8.16 20.51 -12.02
N ALA A 297 -7.76 20.44 -13.30
CA ALA A 297 -7.23 21.59 -14.03
C ALA A 297 -8.26 22.72 -14.16
N GLU A 298 -9.51 22.38 -14.52
CA GLU A 298 -10.60 23.35 -14.69
C GLU A 298 -11.08 23.99 -13.37
N THR A 299 -10.74 23.39 -12.24
CA THR A 299 -11.14 23.87 -10.90
C THR A 299 -9.99 24.51 -10.11
N GLY A 300 -8.85 24.77 -10.76
CA GLY A 300 -7.73 25.51 -10.16
C GLY A 300 -6.71 24.65 -9.42
N PHE A 301 -6.79 23.32 -9.53
CA PHE A 301 -5.82 22.36 -8.98
C PHE A 301 -4.85 21.87 -10.07
N GLU A 302 -4.26 22.80 -10.83
CA GLU A 302 -3.39 22.49 -11.98
C GLU A 302 -2.16 21.65 -11.60
N ASP A 303 -1.61 21.88 -10.42
CA ASP A 303 -0.47 21.12 -9.89
C ASP A 303 -0.85 19.67 -9.58
N VAL A 304 -2.02 19.44 -8.97
CA VAL A 304 -2.56 18.10 -8.71
C VAL A 304 -2.95 17.41 -10.03
N ALA A 305 -3.53 18.16 -10.98
CA ALA A 305 -3.86 17.65 -12.32
C ALA A 305 -2.59 17.16 -13.05
N ALA A 306 -1.51 17.95 -13.02
CA ALA A 306 -0.23 17.57 -13.59
C ALA A 306 0.36 16.32 -12.90
N SER A 307 0.22 16.24 -11.57
CA SER A 307 0.67 15.07 -10.79
C SER A 307 -0.07 13.79 -11.18
N VAL A 308 -1.40 13.83 -11.22
CA VAL A 308 -2.23 12.69 -11.65
C VAL A 308 -1.91 12.30 -13.09
N LEU A 309 -1.73 13.28 -13.99
CA LEU A 309 -1.34 13.00 -15.37
C LEU A 309 0.02 12.32 -15.47
N ASN A 310 1.01 12.74 -14.66
CA ASN A 310 2.32 12.10 -14.64
C ASN A 310 2.28 10.67 -14.09
N MET A 311 1.37 10.35 -13.16
CA MET A 311 1.10 8.96 -12.77
C MET A 311 0.55 8.13 -13.93
N LEU A 312 -0.40 8.68 -14.70
CA LEU A 312 -0.94 7.99 -15.87
C LEU A 312 0.12 7.78 -16.97
N LYS A 313 1.06 8.73 -17.13
CA LYS A 313 2.17 8.61 -18.09
C LYS A 313 3.16 7.49 -17.77
N GLN A 314 3.24 7.03 -16.51
CA GLN A 314 4.06 5.87 -16.15
C GLN A 314 3.68 4.62 -16.94
N ARG A 315 2.40 4.50 -17.31
CA ARG A 315 1.88 3.40 -18.10
C ARG A 315 2.40 3.38 -19.54
N VAL A 316 2.78 4.54 -20.05
CA VAL A 316 3.34 4.68 -21.40
C VAL A 316 4.82 4.33 -21.40
N ALA A 317 5.56 4.77 -20.37
CA ALA A 317 6.98 4.48 -20.24
C ALA A 317 7.25 3.02 -19.87
N GLY A 318 6.45 2.46 -18.96
CA GLY A 318 6.60 1.09 -18.48
C GLY A 318 7.75 0.86 -17.50
N ASP A 319 8.54 1.90 -17.19
CA ASP A 319 9.70 1.80 -16.29
C ASP A 319 9.32 1.32 -14.88
N TYR A 320 8.20 1.81 -14.35
CA TYR A 320 7.72 1.41 -13.01
C TYR A 320 7.12 0.00 -12.95
N MET A 321 7.12 -0.76 -14.05
CA MET A 321 6.74 -2.18 -14.03
C MET A 321 7.90 -3.09 -13.61
N GLN A 322 9.11 -2.54 -13.46
CA GLN A 322 10.27 -3.29 -12.99
C GLN A 322 10.15 -3.64 -11.50
N THR A 323 10.92 -4.66 -11.10
CA THR A 323 11.02 -5.13 -9.71
C THR A 323 11.30 -3.98 -8.74
N ALA A 324 10.53 -3.90 -7.66
CA ALA A 324 10.70 -2.93 -6.57
C ALA A 324 10.48 -1.46 -6.97
N ALA A 325 9.84 -1.22 -8.12
CA ALA A 325 9.67 0.14 -8.62
C ALA A 325 8.69 0.98 -7.78
N ILE A 326 9.19 2.11 -7.30
CA ILE A 326 8.45 3.27 -6.77
C ILE A 326 8.83 4.53 -7.56
N LEU A 327 8.24 5.67 -7.22
CA LEU A 327 8.60 6.96 -7.80
C LEU A 327 9.10 7.92 -6.74
N ASP A 328 10.02 8.80 -7.11
CA ASP A 328 10.34 10.00 -6.33
C ASP A 328 9.30 11.12 -6.58
N ARG A 329 9.55 12.32 -6.03
CA ARG A 329 8.63 13.48 -6.17
C ARG A 329 8.57 14.06 -7.59
N ASP A 330 9.59 13.79 -8.39
CA ASP A 330 9.71 14.25 -9.77
C ASP A 330 9.31 13.16 -10.78
N PHE A 331 8.70 12.09 -10.29
CA PHE A 331 8.24 10.93 -11.05
C PHE A 331 9.36 10.12 -11.71
N HIS A 332 10.60 10.23 -11.22
CA HIS A 332 11.66 9.30 -11.61
C HIS A 332 11.43 7.97 -10.92
N VAL A 333 11.60 6.89 -11.68
CA VAL A 333 11.49 5.53 -11.17
C VAL A 333 12.71 5.19 -10.33
N LEU A 334 12.50 4.69 -9.12
CA LEU A 334 13.49 4.04 -8.26
C LEU A 334 13.09 2.58 -8.14
N SER A 335 13.96 1.64 -8.51
CA SER A 335 13.65 0.22 -8.67
C SER A 335 14.87 -0.65 -8.41
N GLY A 336 14.67 -1.97 -8.26
CA GLY A 336 15.78 -2.91 -8.15
C GLY A 336 16.73 -2.92 -9.37
N VAL A 337 16.35 -2.31 -10.50
CA VAL A 337 17.20 -2.20 -11.70
C VAL A 337 18.21 -1.06 -11.59
N ASN A 338 17.78 0.12 -11.16
CA ASN A 338 18.61 1.33 -11.10
C ASN A 338 19.06 1.74 -9.69
N THR A 339 18.44 1.17 -8.66
CA THR A 339 18.87 1.23 -7.26
C THR A 339 19.03 -0.19 -6.70
N PRO A 340 19.94 -1.01 -7.27
CA PRO A 340 20.11 -2.39 -6.83
C PRO A 340 20.67 -2.45 -5.40
N ASN A 341 20.17 -3.40 -4.61
CA ASN A 341 20.79 -3.73 -3.33
C ASN A 341 22.14 -4.43 -3.58
N ASP A 342 23.22 -3.83 -3.08
CA ASP A 342 24.60 -4.28 -3.25
C ASP A 342 25.26 -4.73 -1.93
N TYR A 343 24.45 -5.15 -0.95
CA TYR A 343 24.95 -5.60 0.35
C TYR A 343 25.91 -6.80 0.24
N MET A 344 27.12 -6.62 0.76
CA MET A 344 28.19 -7.60 0.88
C MET A 344 28.76 -7.68 2.31
N GLY A 345 28.04 -7.14 3.31
CA GLY A 345 28.50 -7.06 4.71
C GLY A 345 28.70 -5.63 5.22
N PRO A 346 29.27 -5.45 6.42
CA PRO A 346 29.55 -4.12 6.98
C PRO A 346 30.34 -3.22 6.01
N GLY A 347 29.91 -1.96 5.85
CA GLY A 347 30.52 -0.99 4.94
C GLY A 347 29.99 -1.00 3.50
N THR A 348 29.02 -1.85 3.19
CA THR A 348 28.35 -1.95 1.88
C THR A 348 26.83 -1.90 2.04
N GLY A 349 26.05 -1.86 0.94
CA GLY A 349 24.59 -1.82 1.00
C GLY A 349 24.03 -0.47 1.40
N TYR A 350 22.70 -0.41 1.51
CA TYR A 350 22.00 0.76 2.04
C TYR A 350 22.46 1.11 3.46
N ARG A 351 22.64 2.41 3.71
CA ARG A 351 23.02 2.97 5.01
C ARG A 351 22.19 4.21 5.27
N VAL A 352 21.67 4.31 6.49
CA VAL A 352 20.96 5.51 6.94
C VAL A 352 22.00 6.55 7.36
N ASP A 353 22.28 7.48 6.46
CA ASP A 353 23.21 8.58 6.67
C ASP A 353 22.71 9.90 6.05
N GLY A 354 23.56 10.93 6.10
CA GLY A 354 23.29 12.21 5.46
C GLY A 354 21.97 12.86 5.86
N GLU A 355 21.29 13.44 4.87
CA GLU A 355 20.03 14.16 5.07
C GLU A 355 18.91 13.27 5.62
N ARG A 356 18.84 12.00 5.17
CA ARG A 356 17.82 11.07 5.65
C ARG A 356 17.97 10.76 7.13
N TRP A 357 19.21 10.59 7.60
CA TRP A 357 19.46 10.41 9.02
C TRP A 357 19.12 11.64 9.86
N GLU A 358 19.40 12.84 9.35
CA GLU A 358 18.98 14.07 10.02
C GLU A 358 17.45 14.19 10.08
N GLU A 359 16.73 13.82 9.02
CA GLU A 359 15.26 13.80 9.01
C GLU A 359 14.69 12.83 10.07
N ILE A 360 15.22 11.61 10.16
CA ILE A 360 14.79 10.60 11.14
C ILE A 360 15.02 11.08 12.58
N LYS A 361 16.14 11.78 12.84
CA LYS A 361 16.43 12.30 14.18
C LYS A 361 15.51 13.44 14.61
N GLN A 362 14.87 14.16 13.69
CA GLN A 362 14.05 15.35 13.94
C GLN A 362 12.62 15.01 14.40
N ILE A 363 12.48 14.08 15.36
CA ILE A 363 11.18 13.78 15.96
C ILE A 363 10.63 15.01 16.73
N PRO A 364 9.30 15.19 16.81
CA PRO A 364 8.70 16.23 17.64
C PRO A 364 9.10 16.09 19.12
N HIS A 365 9.05 17.19 19.87
CA HIS A 365 9.28 17.22 21.32
C HIS A 365 10.68 16.85 21.82
N ILE A 366 11.72 16.93 20.97
CA ILE A 366 13.12 16.85 21.45
C ILE A 366 13.42 18.08 22.30
N ILE A 367 13.75 17.86 23.57
CA ILE A 367 14.21 18.91 24.46
C ILE A 367 15.71 19.13 24.21
N ASN A 368 16.09 20.35 23.83
CA ASN A 368 17.49 20.74 23.74
C ASN A 368 18.10 20.76 25.16
N PRO A 369 19.14 19.96 25.45
CA PRO A 369 19.71 19.88 26.79
C PRO A 369 20.26 21.20 27.34
N LYS A 370 20.49 22.21 26.49
CA LYS A 370 20.93 23.55 26.92
C LYS A 370 19.80 24.44 27.43
N ASP A 371 18.55 24.06 27.17
CA ASP A 371 17.35 24.79 27.56
C ASP A 371 16.74 24.24 28.87
N ILE A 372 17.39 23.22 29.47
CA ILE A 372 17.17 22.67 30.81
C ILE A 372 18.30 23.13 31.71
#